data_AF-A0ABD2MRF4-F1
#
_entry.id   AF-A0ABD2MRF4-F1
#
_cell.length_a   1.000
_cell.length_b   1.000
_cell.length_c   1.000
_cell.angle_alpha   90.00
_cell.angle_beta   90.00
_cell.angle_gamma   90.00
#
_symmetry.space_group_name_H-M   'P 1'
#
loop_
_entity.id
_entity.type
_entity.pdbx_description
1 polymer ?
#
loop_
_entity_poly.entity_id
_entity_poly.type
_entity_poly.pdbx_seq_one_letter_code
_entity_poly.pdbx_strand_id
1 'polypeptide(L)' 'MTADVKYPSICNFEVYAGLQPEGPFRVSNQVPEITYRNLEPLYGLGCNVSMDNWFTSVP' A
#
# COMPACT_ATOMS: atom_id res chain seq x y z
N MET A 1 1.94 4.80 -1.65
CA MET A 1 2.70 5.54 -0.62
C MET A 1 1.71 5.86 0.48
N THR A 2 2.09 5.61 1.72
CA THR A 2 1.30 6.02 2.89
C THR A 2 2.08 7.07 3.65
N ALA A 3 1.41 8.14 4.06
CA ALA A 3 1.99 9.24 4.82
C ALA A 3 1.07 9.64 5.96
N ASP A 4 1.65 10.17 7.03
CA ASP A 4 0.87 10.78 8.11
C ASP A 4 0.30 12.13 7.65
N VAL A 5 -0.97 12.38 8.00
CA VAL A 5 -1.73 13.55 7.53
C VAL A 5 -1.35 14.82 8.30
N LYS A 6 -1.04 14.69 9.60
CA LYS A 6 -0.74 15.84 10.47
C LYS A 6 0.71 16.29 10.30
N TYR A 7 1.61 15.34 10.15
CA TYR A 7 3.02 15.53 9.93
C TYR A 7 3.37 14.77 8.64
N PRO A 8 3.63 15.44 7.49
CA PRO A 8 3.78 14.79 6.19
C PRO A 8 5.05 13.92 6.05
N SER A 9 5.19 12.91 6.90
CA SER A 9 6.23 11.90 6.90
C SER A 9 5.73 10.65 6.21
N ILE A 10 6.58 10.07 5.37
CA ILE A 10 6.30 8.82 4.66
C ILE A 10 6.40 7.66 5.65
N CYS A 11 5.30 6.92 5.82
CA CYS A 11 5.26 5.69 6.63
C CYS A 11 5.75 4.48 5.83
N ASN A 12 5.37 4.40 4.55
CA ASN A 12 5.78 3.32 3.65
C ASN A 12 5.67 3.71 2.16
N PHE A 13 6.49 3.10 1.32
CA PHE A 13 6.54 3.35 -0.13
C PHE A 13 6.93 2.10 -0.91
N GLU A 14 6.18 1.80 -1.97
CA GLU A 14 6.45 0.73 -2.93
C GLU A 14 6.44 1.31 -4.34
N VAL A 15 7.39 0.90 -5.20
CA VAL A 15 7.49 1.33 -6.60
C VAL A 15 6.63 0.43 -7.47
N TYR A 16 5.82 1.01 -8.35
CA TYR A 16 5.15 0.23 -9.40
C TYR A 16 6.09 0.01 -10.59
N ALA A 17 6.56 -1.23 -10.76
CA ALA A 17 7.50 -1.61 -11.82
C ALA A 17 6.86 -2.45 -12.95
N GLY A 18 5.52 -2.51 -13.01
CA GLY A 18 4.81 -3.36 -13.97
C GLY A 18 4.97 -4.86 -13.68
N LEU A 19 4.80 -5.71 -14.69
CA LEU A 19 5.00 -7.16 -14.56
C LEU A 19 6.50 -7.48 -14.57
N GLN A 20 7.03 -7.90 -13.42
CA GLN A 20 8.42 -8.30 -13.29
C GLN A 20 8.66 -9.71 -13.87
N PRO A 21 9.88 -10.00 -14.37
CA PRO A 21 10.31 -11.37 -14.70
C PRO A 21 10.15 -12.31 -13.51
N GLU A 22 10.04 -13.62 -13.77
CA GLU A 22 10.01 -14.63 -12.70
C GLU A 22 11.20 -14.45 -11.74
N GLY A 23 10.91 -14.38 -10.44
CA GLY A 23 11.89 -14.05 -9.42
C GLY A 23 11.27 -13.45 -8.15
N PRO A 24 12.09 -13.08 -7.16
CA PRO A 24 11.61 -12.63 -5.84
C PRO A 24 10.84 -11.31 -5.87
N PHE A 25 11.00 -10.52 -6.93
CA PHE A 25 10.32 -9.23 -7.11
C PHE A 25 9.04 -9.34 -7.94
N ARG A 26 8.69 -10.53 -8.43
CA ARG A 26 7.42 -10.78 -9.11
C ARG A 26 6.30 -10.91 -8.08
N VAL A 27 5.85 -9.76 -7.59
CA VAL A 27 4.74 -9.63 -6.67
C VAL A 27 3.45 -9.28 -7.42
N SER A 28 2.31 -9.57 -6.80
CA SER A 28 1.01 -9.21 -7.36
C SER A 28 0.83 -7.69 -7.43
N ASN A 29 0.30 -7.22 -8.55
CA ASN A 29 -0.12 -5.84 -8.77
C ASN A 29 -1.64 -5.66 -8.57
N GLN A 30 -2.33 -6.64 -7.98
CA GLN A 30 -3.73 -6.48 -7.61
C GLN A 30 -3.87 -5.39 -6.55
N VAL A 31 -4.86 -4.52 -6.73
CA VAL A 31 -5.07 -3.35 -5.85
C VAL A 31 -5.11 -3.71 -4.36
N PRO A 32 -5.90 -4.71 -3.90
CA PRO A 32 -5.95 -5.05 -2.48
C PRO A 32 -4.60 -5.48 -1.93
N GLU A 33 -3.81 -6.23 -2.71
CA GLU A 33 -2.50 -6.71 -2.28
C GLU A 33 -1.47 -5.57 -2.16
N ILE A 34 -1.51 -4.60 -3.09
CA ILE A 34 -0.70 -3.38 -2.99
C ILE A 34 -1.11 -2.58 -1.75
N THR A 35 -2.42 -2.39 -1.53
CA THR A 35 -2.94 -1.69 -0.35
C THR A 35 -2.46 -2.34 0.94
N TYR A 36 -2.56 -3.66 1.05
CA TYR A 36 -2.15 -4.38 2.26
C TYR A 36 -0.65 -4.29 2.52
N ARG A 37 0.19 -4.50 1.51
CA ARG A 37 1.64 -4.32 1.65
C ARG A 37 2.01 -2.90 2.06
N ASN A 38 1.37 -1.89 1.45
CA ASN A 38 1.68 -0.51 1.77
C ASN A 38 1.29 -0.13 3.21
N LEU A 39 0.25 -0.77 3.75
CA LEU A 39 -0.23 -0.56 5.12
C LEU A 39 0.38 -1.47 6.19
N GLU A 40 1.25 -2.40 5.82
CA GLU A 40 1.85 -3.37 6.75
C GLU A 40 2.45 -2.73 8.02
N PRO A 41 3.17 -1.58 7.95
CA PRO A 41 3.71 -0.93 9.14
C PRO A 41 2.65 -0.35 10.09
N LEU A 42 1.39 -0.23 9.65
CA LEU A 42 0.29 0.35 10.42
C LEU A 42 -0.62 -0.71 11.04
N TYR A 43 -0.37 -2.00 10.78
CA TYR A 43 -1.21 -3.08 11.29
C TYR A 43 -1.17 -3.19 12.81
N GLY A 44 -2.35 -3.28 13.43
CA GLY A 44 -2.50 -3.34 14.88
C GLY A 44 -2.41 -1.99 15.61
N LEU A 45 -2.10 -0.88 14.91
CA LEU A 45 -1.97 0.44 15.53
C LEU A 45 -3.31 1.17 15.74
N GLY A 46 -4.40 0.66 15.17
CA GLY A 46 -5.72 1.30 15.25
C GLY A 46 -5.82 2.62 14.46
N CYS A 47 -4.97 2.81 13.45
CA CYS A 47 -4.99 3.99 12.60
C CYS A 47 -6.16 3.95 11.61
N ASN A 48 -6.76 5.11 11.34
CA ASN A 48 -7.64 5.29 10.20
C ASN A 48 -6.81 5.63 8.96
N VAL A 49 -7.19 5.07 7.82
CA VAL A 49 -6.53 5.34 6.53
C VAL A 49 -7.55 5.92 5.56
N SER A 50 -7.23 7.09 5.02
CA SER A 50 -8.00 7.71 3.95
C SER A 50 -7.35 7.39 2.61
N MET A 51 -8.12 6.89 1.65
CA MET A 51 -7.66 6.50 0.33
C MET A 51 -8.56 7.08 -0.75
N ASP A 52 -8.07 7.12 -1.99
CA ASP A 52 -8.92 7.40 -3.14
C ASP A 52 -9.81 6.20 -3.51
N ASN A 53 -10.61 6.37 -4.55
CA ASN A 53 -11.48 5.31 -5.07
C ASN A 53 -10.71 4.15 -5.72
N TRP A 54 -9.45 4.35 -6.12
CA TRP A 54 -8.64 3.30 -6.74
C TRP A 54 -8.26 2.23 -5.72
N PHE A 55 -7.93 2.62 -4.49
CA PHE A 55 -7.55 1.71 -3.40
C PHE A 55 -8.69 1.31 -2.46
N THR A 56 -9.93 1.75 -2.76
CA THR A 56 -11.12 1.48 -1.92
C THR A 56 -12.06 0.48 -2.60
N SER A 57 -12.36 -0.63 -1.92
CA SER A 57 -13.32 -1.64 -2.39
C SER A 57 -14.16 -2.17 -1.23
N VAL A 58 -15.43 -2.50 -1.50
CA VAL A 58 -16.27 -3.25 -0.55
C VAL A 58 -15.99 -4.75 -0.72
N PRO A 59 -15.83 -5.52 0.38
CA PRO A 59 -15.69 -6.98 0.31
C PRO A 59 -16.90 -7.69 -0.31
#